data_AF-A0A562RSW7-F1
#
_entry.id   AF-A0A562RSW7-F1
#
_cell.length_a   1.000
_cell.length_b   1.000
_cell.length_c   1.000
_cell.angle_alpha   90.00
_cell.angle_beta   90.00
_cell.angle_gamma   90.00
#
_symmetry.space_group_name_H-M   'P 1'
#
loop_
_entity.id
_entity.type
_entity.pdbx_description
1 polymer ?
#
loop_
_entity_poly.entity_id
_entity_poly.type
_entity_poly.pdbx_seq_one_letter_code
_entity_poly.pdbx_strand_id
1 'polypeptide(L)'
;MRTSKPITVTLGPQLASLEARLKSGEYASASEVMRSALRALDRQDAALDDYLAAKVRASIKDPRPSVPAADVFKRLRARHTRNAKATKRGA
;
A
#
# COMPACT_ATOMS: atom_id res chain seq x y z
N MET A 1 11.12 -25.61 27.46
CA MET A 1 11.31 -24.13 27.46
C MET A 1 10.11 -23.51 26.75
N ARG A 2 9.51 -22.41 27.25
CA ARG A 2 8.40 -21.76 26.53
C ARG A 2 8.94 -21.04 25.29
N THR A 3 8.36 -21.31 24.12
CA THR A 3 8.78 -20.76 22.81
C THR A 3 8.32 -19.32 22.57
N SER A 4 7.52 -18.73 23.48
CA SER A 4 6.93 -17.40 23.29
C SER A 4 7.22 -16.45 24.45
N LYS A 5 7.66 -15.22 24.14
CA LYS A 5 7.81 -14.12 25.10
C LYS A 5 6.51 -13.29 25.14
N PRO A 6 5.83 -13.14 26.29
CA PRO A 6 4.65 -12.30 26.39
C PRO A 6 5.03 -10.82 26.24
N ILE A 7 4.14 -10.05 25.62
CA ILE A 7 4.25 -8.60 25.47
C ILE A 7 2.93 -7.95 25.91
N THR A 8 3.01 -6.76 26.50
CA THR A 8 1.84 -5.94 26.83
C THR A 8 1.79 -4.76 25.87
N VAL A 9 0.64 -4.53 25.27
CA VAL A 9 0.43 -3.46 24.29
C VAL A 9 -0.88 -2.73 24.59
N THR A 10 -0.92 -1.43 24.28
CA THR A 10 -2.13 -0.62 24.37
C THR A 10 -2.71 -0.43 22.97
N LEU A 11 -3.95 -0.90 22.74
CA LEU A 11 -4.56 -0.90 21.39
C LEU A 11 -5.29 0.41 21.03
N GLY A 12 -5.60 1.26 22.02
CA GLY A 12 -6.36 2.49 21.80
C GLY A 12 -7.68 2.22 21.06
N PRO A 13 -8.02 2.99 20.00
CA PRO A 13 -9.26 2.81 19.24
C PRO A 13 -9.45 1.41 18.63
N GLN A 14 -8.37 0.66 18.42
CA GLN A 14 -8.44 -0.67 17.81
C GLN A 14 -8.98 -1.75 18.77
N LEU A 15 -9.13 -1.43 20.07
CA LEU A 15 -9.72 -2.35 21.03
C LEU A 15 -11.14 -2.78 20.62
N ALA A 16 -11.95 -1.86 20.10
CA ALA A 16 -13.31 -2.18 19.64
C ALA A 16 -13.31 -3.19 18.48
N SER A 17 -12.34 -3.09 17.56
CA SER A 17 -12.16 -4.03 16.45
C SER A 17 -11.73 -5.42 16.94
N LEU A 18 -10.82 -5.46 17.92
CA LEU A 18 -10.41 -6.71 18.58
C LEU A 18 -11.61 -7.39 19.25
N GLU A 19 -12.39 -6.64 20.03
CA GLU A 19 -13.57 -7.17 20.70
C GLU A 19 -14.62 -7.69 19.73
N ALA A 20 -14.89 -6.97 18.63
CA ALA A 20 -15.85 -7.41 17.62
C ALA A 20 -15.45 -8.77 17.01
N ARG A 21 -14.15 -8.96 16.74
CA ARG A 21 -13.61 -10.23 16.23
C ARG A 21 -13.73 -11.36 17.24
N LEU A 22 -13.49 -11.10 18.52
CA LEU A 22 -13.70 -12.10 19.57
C LEU A 22 -15.18 -12.45 19.74
N LYS A 23 -16.06 -11.44 19.76
CA LYS A 23 -17.52 -11.63 19.87
C LYS A 23 -18.09 -12.42 18.69
N SER A 24 -17.45 -12.35 17.52
CA SER A 24 -17.85 -13.14 16.34
C SER A 24 -17.61 -14.64 16.50
N GLY A 25 -16.73 -15.05 17.43
CA GLY A 25 -16.33 -16.45 17.59
C GLY A 25 -15.29 -16.95 16.57
N GLU A 26 -14.88 -16.12 15.60
CA GLU A 26 -13.86 -16.48 14.60
C GLU A 26 -12.48 -16.77 15.23
N TYR A 27 -12.20 -16.16 16.39
CA TYR A 27 -10.90 -16.30 17.08
C TYR A 27 -11.08 -16.72 18.53
N ALA A 28 -10.23 -17.64 18.99
CA ALA A 28 -10.28 -18.15 20.36
C ALA A 28 -9.60 -17.22 21.38
N SER A 29 -8.76 -16.28 20.93
CA SER A 29 -8.06 -15.37 21.84
C SER A 29 -7.59 -14.07 21.17
N ALA A 30 -7.38 -13.03 21.98
CA ALA A 30 -6.80 -11.77 21.51
C ALA A 30 -5.41 -11.98 20.87
N SER A 31 -4.61 -12.90 21.41
CA SER A 31 -3.29 -13.23 20.85
C SER A 31 -3.38 -13.83 19.45
N GLU A 32 -4.46 -14.57 19.15
CA GLU A 32 -4.70 -15.13 17.83
C GLU A 32 -5.12 -14.06 16.82
N VAL A 33 -5.98 -13.12 17.23
CA VAL A 33 -6.33 -11.95 16.41
C VAL A 33 -5.07 -11.15 16.09
N MET A 34 -4.23 -10.86 17.08
CA MET A 34 -3.00 -10.07 16.88
C MET A 34 -2.01 -10.78 15.94
N ARG A 35 -1.80 -12.09 16.10
CA ARG A 35 -0.94 -12.85 15.16
C ARG A 35 -1.52 -12.87 13.74
N SER A 36 -2.84 -12.97 13.60
CA SER A 36 -3.51 -12.96 12.30
C SER A 36 -3.43 -11.59 11.63
N ALA A 37 -3.55 -10.52 12.42
CA ALA A 37 -3.38 -9.14 11.97
C ALA A 37 -1.95 -8.89 11.48
N LEU A 38 -0.93 -9.32 12.23
CA LEU A 38 0.48 -9.20 11.81
C LEU A 38 0.74 -9.98 10.52
N ARG A 39 0.26 -11.21 10.40
CA ARG A 39 0.38 -11.98 9.15
C ARG A 39 -0.31 -11.30 7.97
N ALA A 40 -1.42 -10.60 8.20
CA ALA A 40 -2.10 -9.85 7.16
C ALA A 40 -1.28 -8.62 6.73
N LEU A 41 -0.67 -7.92 7.69
CA LEU A 41 0.22 -6.80 7.43
C LEU A 41 1.44 -7.26 6.62
N ASP A 42 2.11 -8.34 7.04
CA ASP A 42 3.27 -8.91 6.33
C ASP A 42 2.94 -9.24 4.87
N ARG A 43 1.75 -9.81 4.61
CA ARG A 43 1.30 -10.09 3.23
C ARG A 43 1.06 -8.82 2.42
N GLN A 44 0.51 -7.79 3.04
CA GLN A 44 0.27 -6.51 2.37
C GLN A 44 1.60 -5.85 1.99
N ASP A 45 2.57 -5.85 2.92
CA ASP A 45 3.89 -5.27 2.70
C ASP A 45 4.65 -6.04 1.62
N ALA A 46 4.65 -7.38 1.68
CA ALA A 46 5.25 -8.22 0.65
C ALA A 46 4.64 -7.99 -0.74
N ALA A 47 3.31 -7.84 -0.83
CA ALA A 47 2.64 -7.57 -2.10
C ALA A 47 3.02 -6.19 -2.67
N LEU A 48 3.15 -5.17 -1.81
CA LEU A 48 3.61 -3.84 -2.22
C LEU A 48 5.06 -3.87 -2.70
N ASP A 49 5.94 -4.54 -1.96
CA ASP A 49 7.35 -4.69 -2.30
C ASP A 49 7.53 -5.43 -3.63
N ASP A 50 6.81 -6.54 -3.83
CA ASP A 50 6.86 -7.30 -5.08
C ASP A 50 6.38 -6.45 -6.27
N TYR A 51 5.32 -5.68 -6.07
CA TYR A 51 4.81 -4.77 -7.08
C TYR A 51 5.85 -3.69 -7.46
N LEU A 52 6.45 -3.03 -6.46
CA LEU A 52 7.47 -2.01 -6.68
C LEU A 52 8.72 -2.60 -7.32
N ALA A 53 9.20 -3.74 -6.83
CA ALA A 53 10.36 -4.43 -7.38
C ALA A 53 10.13 -4.85 -8.84
N ALA A 54 8.92 -5.29 -9.19
CA ALA A 54 8.56 -5.59 -10.57
C ALA A 54 8.60 -4.34 -11.46
N LYS A 55 8.10 -3.19 -10.98
CA LYS A 55 8.17 -1.91 -11.71
C LYS A 55 9.61 -1.44 -11.92
N VAL A 56 10.46 -1.55 -10.90
CA VAL A 56 11.89 -1.20 -11.00
C VAL A 56 12.60 -2.11 -12.00
N ARG A 57 12.42 -3.43 -11.91
CA ARG A 57 12.99 -4.38 -12.87
C ARG A 57 12.56 -4.10 -14.30
N ALA A 58 11.29 -3.78 -14.51
CA ALA A 58 10.78 -3.40 -15.83
C ALA A 58 11.42 -2.10 -16.35
N SER A 59 11.61 -1.10 -15.48
CA SER A 59 12.26 0.15 -15.86
C SER A 59 13.74 -0.02 -16.20
N ILE A 60 14.47 -0.88 -15.48
CA ILE A 60 15.88 -1.15 -15.77
C ILE A 60 16.05 -1.88 -17.11
N LYS A 61 15.11 -2.76 -17.46
CA LYS A 61 15.09 -3.50 -18.72
C LYS A 61 14.53 -2.72 -19.90
N ASP A 62 14.09 -1.49 -19.68
CA ASP A 62 13.50 -0.65 -20.73
C ASP A 62 14.60 -0.15 -21.68
N PRO A 63 14.57 -0.53 -22.98
CA PRO A 63 15.60 -0.13 -23.93
C PRO A 63 15.45 1.31 -24.40
N ARG A 64 14.36 2.00 -24.03
CA ARG A 64 14.11 3.38 -24.47
C ARG A 64 15.17 4.32 -23.89
N PRO A 65 15.63 5.32 -24.66
CA PRO A 65 16.61 6.27 -24.17
C PRO A 65 16.03 7.16 -23.06
N SER A 66 16.90 7.61 -22.16
CA SER A 66 16.56 8.61 -21.15
C SER A 66 16.04 9.89 -21.81
N VAL A 67 15.00 10.49 -21.21
CA VAL A 67 14.41 11.73 -21.69
C VAL A 67 14.86 12.89 -20.79
N PRO A 68 15.36 14.01 -21.36
CA PRO A 68 15.68 15.19 -20.57
C PRO A 68 14.47 15.71 -19.78
N ALA A 69 14.67 16.08 -18.52
CA ALA A 69 13.59 16.54 -17.65
C ALA A 69 12.82 17.75 -18.24
N ALA A 70 13.53 18.66 -18.92
CA ALA A 70 12.92 19.81 -19.59
C ALA A 70 11.85 19.40 -20.62
N ASP A 71 12.13 18.36 -21.40
CA ASP A 71 11.20 17.84 -22.41
C ASP A 71 10.00 17.12 -21.79
N VAL A 72 10.22 16.41 -20.67
CA VAL A 72 9.13 15.82 -19.88
C VAL A 72 8.16 16.90 -19.43
N PHE A 73 8.65 17.95 -18.75
CA PHE A 73 7.79 19.02 -18.26
C PHE A 73 7.13 19.82 -19.38
N LYS A 74 7.83 20.07 -20.50
CA LYS A 74 7.26 20.70 -21.69
C LYS A 74 6.06 19.89 -22.21
N ARG A 75 6.22 18.57 -22.36
CA ARG A 75 5.14 17.65 -22.81
C ARG A 75 3.97 17.60 -21.82
N LEU A 76 4.25 17.53 -20.52
CA LEU A 76 3.21 17.50 -19.47
C LEU A 76 2.38 18.79 -19.46
N ARG A 77 3.03 19.96 -19.49
CA ARG A 77 2.34 21.26 -19.56
C ARG A 77 1.46 21.37 -20.80
N ALA A 78 1.98 20.96 -21.97
CA ALA A 78 1.21 20.94 -23.21
C ALA A 78 -0.02 20.00 -23.13
N ARG A 79 0.10 18.86 -22.44
CA ARG A 79 -1.06 17.98 -22.20
C ARG A 79 -2.09 18.64 -21.30
N HIS A 80 -1.65 19.28 -20.23
CA HIS A 80 -2.53 19.94 -19.27
C HIS A 80 -3.31 21.10 -19.89
N THR A 81 -2.65 21.93 -20.71
CA THR A 81 -3.32 23.04 -21.41
C THR A 81 -4.32 22.56 -22.46
N ARG A 82 -4.04 21.46 -23.18
CA ARG A 82 -5.02 20.84 -24.09
C ARG A 82 -6.26 20.35 -23.34
N ASN A 83 -6.07 19.67 -22.22
CA ASN A 83 -7.18 19.17 -21.41
C ASN A 83 -8.02 20.31 -20.84
N ALA A 84 -7.39 21.36 -20.31
CA ALA A 84 -8.10 22.55 -19.81
C ALA A 84 -8.89 23.27 -20.92
N LYS A 85 -8.36 23.34 -22.15
CA LYS A 85 -9.08 23.89 -23.31
C LYS A 85 -10.23 23.00 -23.76
N ALA A 86 -10.09 21.67 -23.68
CA ALA A 86 -11.16 20.73 -24.03
C ALA A 86 -12.33 20.82 -23.02
N THR A 87 -12.04 20.90 -21.73
CA THR A 87 -13.07 21.11 -20.68
C THR A 87 -13.82 22.42 -20.87
N LYS A 88 -13.14 23.50 -21.30
CA LYS A 88 -13.76 24.81 -21.59
C LYS A 88 -14.60 24.86 -22.87
N ARG A 89 -14.48 23.90 -23.79
CA ARG A 89 -15.25 23.85 -25.06
C ARG A 89 -16.48 22.94 -24.97
N GLY A 90 -16.58 22.14 -23.91
CA GLY A 90 -17.74 21.29 -23.61
C GLY A 90 -18.65 21.84 -22.51
N ALA A 91 -18.36 23.05 -22.01
CA ALA A 91 -19.25 23.87 -21.18
C ALA A 91 -19.73 25.06 -22.02
#